data_AF-A0A8H6MHA2-F1
#
_entry.id   AF-A0A8H6MHA2-F1
#
_cell.length_a   1.000
_cell.length_b   1.000
_cell.length_c   1.000
_cell.angle_alpha   90.00
_cell.angle_beta   90.00
_cell.angle_gamma   90.00
#
_symmetry.space_group_name_H-M   'P 1'
#
loop_
_entity.id
_entity.type
_entity.pdbx_description
1 polymer ?
#
loop_
_entity_poly.entity_id
_entity_poly.type
_entity_poly.pdbx_seq_one_letter_code
_entity_poly.pdbx_strand_id
1 'polypeptide(L)'
;MPGQENEQIEDLEARQALLSETGGPTSREPSPNPDSMGANARAVGEARSKGDSIAGTIIFGSLATVVGTTWAVVLSNNPSKLGWFAPHPLLQTLGLSLITYGIYTLQPTSFADPRGKAAGLSRHQIAIFCLGLPCLLVGSWSIWHNKELFGKPHITTWHGTFGAACLLWTFFQVFIGIGSVWFGGRLFGGGMKAKAVWKYHR
;
A
#
# COMPACT_ATOMS: atom_id res chain seq x y z
N MET A 1 21.09 27.07 28.59
CA MET A 1 20.57 26.72 27.26
C MET A 1 20.96 25.27 26.95
N PRO A 2 20.27 24.25 27.50
CA PRO A 2 20.66 22.84 27.36
C PRO A 2 20.02 22.12 26.15
N GLY A 3 19.06 22.74 25.47
CA GLY A 3 18.28 22.10 24.39
C GLY A 3 19.00 22.02 23.05
N GLN A 4 19.90 22.95 22.74
CA GLN A 4 20.58 23.00 21.43
C GLN A 4 21.73 21.98 21.32
N GLU A 5 22.31 21.58 22.45
CA GLU A 5 23.42 20.63 22.50
C GLU A 5 22.92 19.19 22.28
N ASN A 6 21.75 18.84 22.84
CA ASN A 6 21.10 17.55 22.58
C ASN A 6 20.65 17.38 21.12
N GLU A 7 20.13 18.44 20.50
CA GLU A 7 19.74 18.40 19.08
C GLU A 7 20.95 18.20 18.15
N GLN A 8 22.10 18.78 18.51
CA GLN A 8 23.33 18.59 17.75
C GLN A 8 23.89 17.17 17.89
N ILE A 9 23.78 16.57 19.09
CA ILE A 9 24.21 15.19 19.34
C ILE A 9 23.33 14.20 18.57
N GLU A 10 22.01 14.39 18.58
CA GLU A 10 21.09 13.55 17.80
C GLU A 10 21.32 13.67 16.28
N ASP A 11 21.62 14.85 15.74
CA ASP A 11 21.96 15.03 14.31
C ASP A 11 23.31 14.37 13.96
N LEU A 12 24.28 14.40 14.88
CA LEU A 12 25.57 13.72 14.73
C LEU A 12 25.43 12.20 14.71
N GLU A 13 24.63 11.65 15.62
CA GLU A 13 24.33 10.21 15.67
C GLU A 13 23.56 9.75 14.44
N ALA A 14 22.59 10.54 13.97
CA ALA A 14 21.84 10.27 12.75
C ALA A 14 22.74 10.30 11.50
N ARG A 15 23.70 11.23 11.44
CA ARG A 15 24.71 11.31 10.36
C ARG A 15 25.69 10.14 10.41
N GLN A 16 26.14 9.72 11.59
CA GLN A 16 27.00 8.54 11.73
C GLN A 16 26.28 7.25 11.33
N ALA A 17 25.00 7.11 11.69
CA ALA A 17 24.19 5.98 11.24
C ALA A 17 24.05 5.94 9.72
N LEU A 18 23.80 7.10 9.08
CA LEU A 18 23.72 7.22 7.61
C LEU A 18 25.05 6.90 6.92
N LEU A 19 26.18 7.36 7.47
CA LEU A 19 27.50 7.08 6.93
C LEU A 19 27.90 5.60 7.08
N SER A 20 27.39 4.91 8.10
CA SER A 20 27.57 3.47 8.27
C SER A 20 26.76 2.63 7.27
N GLU A 21 25.65 3.15 6.76
CA GLU A 21 24.85 2.52 5.70
C GLU A 21 25.44 2.73 4.30
N THR A 22 26.13 3.85 4.05
CA THR A 22 26.81 4.11 2.78
C THR A 22 28.27 3.65 2.83
N GLY A 23 28.49 2.35 2.66
CA GLY A 23 29.82 1.75 2.62
C GLY A 23 30.76 2.40 1.60
N GLY A 24 31.90 2.91 2.07
CA GLY A 24 33.07 3.20 1.25
C GLY A 24 33.67 1.91 0.66
N PRO A 25 34.40 1.99 -0.47
CA PRO A 25 34.81 0.80 -1.19
C PRO A 25 36.04 0.21 -0.52
N THR A 26 35.91 -0.96 0.12
CA THR A 26 36.86 -2.09 0.17
C THR A 26 36.76 -2.88 1.48
N SER A 27 35.99 -3.96 1.46
CA SER A 27 36.34 -5.22 2.14
C SER A 27 35.39 -6.29 1.63
N ARG A 28 35.95 -7.43 1.21
CA ARG A 28 35.22 -8.62 0.76
C ARG A 28 34.07 -8.93 1.73
N GLU A 29 32.84 -9.04 1.22
CA GLU A 29 31.73 -9.58 2.02
C GLU A 29 32.11 -10.98 2.52
N PRO A 30 32.09 -11.25 3.83
CA PRO A 30 32.18 -12.61 4.33
C PRO A 30 30.93 -13.35 3.82
N SER A 31 31.12 -14.56 3.28
CA SER A 31 30.01 -15.44 2.93
C SER A 31 29.01 -15.54 4.10
N PRO A 32 27.69 -15.50 3.85
CA PRO A 32 26.70 -15.43 4.93
C PRO A 32 26.84 -16.64 5.85
N ASN A 33 27.08 -16.41 7.14
CA ASN A 33 27.09 -17.47 8.13
C ASN A 33 25.66 -18.07 8.23
N PRO A 34 25.44 -19.36 7.97
CA PRO A 34 24.11 -19.98 8.03
C PRO A 34 23.39 -19.78 9.37
N ASP A 35 24.14 -19.65 10.47
CA ASP A 35 23.59 -19.39 11.81
C ASP A 35 23.00 -17.97 11.94
N SER A 36 23.54 -16.99 11.20
CA SER A 36 23.01 -15.63 11.15
C SER A 36 21.69 -15.52 10.39
N MET A 37 21.49 -16.38 9.38
CA MET A 37 20.22 -16.46 8.64
C MET A 37 19.11 -17.03 9.52
N GLY A 38 19.42 -18.03 10.35
CA GLY A 38 18.48 -18.60 11.32
C GLY A 38 18.08 -17.60 12.42
N ALA A 39 19.03 -16.80 12.91
CA ALA A 39 18.77 -15.75 13.90
C ALA A 39 17.87 -14.63 13.33
N ASN A 40 18.14 -14.15 12.11
CA ASN A 40 17.31 -13.16 11.44
C ASN A 40 15.92 -13.70 11.10
N ALA A 41 15.80 -14.95 10.64
CA ALA A 41 14.51 -15.58 10.36
C ALA A 41 13.64 -15.73 11.63
N ARG A 42 14.25 -16.04 12.78
CA ARG A 42 13.55 -16.08 14.07
C ARG A 42 13.14 -14.69 14.54
N ALA A 43 14.02 -13.69 14.45
CA ALA A 43 13.69 -12.31 14.79
C ALA A 43 12.56 -11.73 13.90
N VAL A 44 12.53 -12.10 12.61
CA VAL A 44 11.44 -11.74 11.69
C VAL A 44 10.14 -12.48 12.02
N GLY A 45 10.24 -13.77 12.36
CA GLY A 45 9.10 -14.58 12.80
C GLY A 45 8.49 -14.10 14.12
N GLU A 46 9.32 -13.66 15.06
CA GLU A 46 8.91 -13.04 16.33
C GLU A 46 8.35 -11.63 16.14
N ALA A 47 8.90 -10.86 15.18
CA ALA A 47 8.40 -9.53 14.85
C ALA A 47 7.01 -9.57 14.17
N ARG A 48 6.63 -10.69 13.56
CA ARG A 48 5.25 -10.92 13.11
C ARG A 48 4.42 -11.41 14.29
N SER A 49 3.65 -10.50 14.87
CA SER A 49 2.81 -10.83 16.02
C SER A 49 1.75 -11.87 15.65
N LYS A 50 1.31 -12.69 16.61
CA LYS A 50 0.11 -13.53 16.47
C LYS A 50 -1.10 -12.70 16.02
N GLY A 51 -1.16 -11.42 16.43
CA GLY A 51 -2.18 -10.46 15.99
C GLY A 51 -2.18 -10.22 14.48
N ASP A 52 -1.01 -10.16 13.83
CA ASP A 52 -0.90 -9.95 12.38
C ASP A 52 -1.41 -11.15 11.59
N SER A 53 -1.28 -12.35 12.16
CA SER A 53 -1.78 -13.58 11.55
C SER A 53 -3.32 -13.66 11.59
N ILE A 54 -3.92 -13.30 12.73
CA ILE A 54 -5.38 -13.23 12.89
C ILE A 54 -5.97 -12.14 11.98
N ALA A 55 -5.37 -10.94 12.01
CA ALA A 55 -5.78 -9.83 11.16
C ALA A 55 -5.68 -10.22 9.67
N GLY A 56 -4.58 -10.87 9.27
CA GLY A 56 -4.42 -11.39 7.92
C GLY A 56 -5.55 -12.35 7.51
N THR A 57 -5.90 -13.30 8.38
CA THR A 57 -6.99 -14.26 8.13
C THR A 57 -8.33 -13.56 7.95
N ILE A 58 -8.65 -12.59 8.81
CA ILE A 58 -9.89 -11.80 8.71
C ILE A 58 -9.94 -10.99 7.42
N ILE A 59 -8.83 -10.34 7.05
CA ILE A 59 -8.72 -9.53 5.82
C ILE A 59 -8.95 -10.42 4.59
N PHE A 60 -8.20 -11.51 4.45
CA PHE A 60 -8.32 -12.37 3.27
C PHE A 60 -9.64 -13.13 3.22
N GLY A 61 -10.20 -13.53 4.37
CA GLY A 61 -11.55 -14.09 4.44
C GLY A 61 -12.60 -13.10 3.94
N SER A 62 -12.55 -11.86 4.41
CA SER A 62 -13.47 -10.80 3.99
C SER A 62 -13.36 -10.49 2.50
N LEU A 63 -12.12 -10.40 1.98
CA LEU A 63 -11.87 -10.20 0.55
C LEU A 63 -12.41 -11.38 -0.30
N ALA A 64 -12.16 -12.62 0.14
CA ALA A 64 -12.66 -13.80 -0.56
C ALA A 64 -14.19 -13.81 -0.61
N THR A 65 -14.86 -13.44 0.49
CA THR A 65 -16.32 -13.33 0.53
C THR A 65 -16.84 -12.26 -0.43
N VAL A 66 -16.32 -11.01 -0.36
CA VAL A 66 -16.85 -9.92 -1.21
C VAL A 66 -16.55 -10.15 -2.69
N VAL A 67 -15.34 -10.61 -3.04
CA VAL A 67 -14.98 -10.92 -4.43
C VAL A 67 -15.79 -12.11 -4.92
N GLY A 68 -15.80 -13.22 -4.18
CA GLY A 68 -16.46 -14.45 -4.59
C GLY A 68 -17.97 -14.26 -4.80
N THR A 69 -18.65 -13.60 -3.85
CA THR A 69 -20.09 -13.33 -3.96
C THR A 69 -20.41 -12.36 -5.11
N THR A 70 -19.65 -11.27 -5.25
CA THR A 70 -19.85 -10.29 -6.32
C THR A 70 -19.66 -10.92 -7.69
N TRP A 71 -18.58 -11.69 -7.86
CA TRP A 71 -18.26 -12.34 -9.12
C TRP A 71 -19.28 -13.42 -9.47
N ALA A 72 -19.68 -14.24 -8.49
CA ALA A 72 -20.74 -15.22 -8.69
C ALA A 72 -22.04 -14.54 -9.15
N VAL A 73 -22.49 -13.48 -8.47
CA VAL A 73 -23.71 -12.76 -8.85
C VAL A 73 -23.61 -12.18 -10.25
N VAL A 74 -22.52 -11.47 -10.59
CA VAL A 74 -22.41 -10.82 -11.90
C VAL A 74 -22.30 -11.85 -13.03
N LEU A 75 -21.47 -12.88 -12.86
CA LEU A 75 -21.20 -13.86 -13.92
C LEU A 75 -22.36 -14.85 -14.11
N SER A 76 -23.13 -15.15 -13.05
CA SER A 76 -24.32 -16.01 -13.15
C SER A 76 -25.57 -15.29 -13.66
N ASN A 77 -25.57 -13.96 -13.77
CA ASN A 77 -26.74 -13.17 -14.17
C ASN A 77 -26.61 -12.54 -15.57
N ASN A 78 -26.15 -13.32 -16.55
CA ASN A 78 -26.06 -12.94 -17.97
C ASN A 78 -25.30 -11.60 -18.18
N PRO A 79 -23.98 -11.58 -17.94
CA PRO A 79 -23.19 -10.34 -17.89
C PRO A 79 -23.22 -9.52 -19.18
N SER A 80 -23.47 -10.13 -20.34
CA SER A 80 -23.61 -9.40 -21.61
C SER A 80 -24.82 -8.47 -21.63
N LYS A 81 -25.93 -8.83 -20.98
CA LYS A 81 -27.13 -7.98 -20.87
C LYS A 81 -26.94 -6.80 -19.91
N LEU A 82 -26.03 -6.92 -18.96
CA LEU A 82 -25.67 -5.84 -18.05
C LEU A 82 -24.81 -4.77 -18.73
N GLY A 83 -24.23 -5.05 -19.90
CA GLY A 83 -23.42 -4.11 -20.67
C GLY A 83 -22.23 -3.58 -19.86
N TRP A 84 -22.02 -2.26 -19.91
CA TRP A 84 -20.91 -1.59 -19.21
C TRP A 84 -21.09 -1.54 -17.69
N PHE A 85 -22.24 -1.93 -17.16
CA PHE A 85 -22.41 -2.13 -15.71
C PHE A 85 -21.62 -3.35 -15.21
N ALA A 86 -21.60 -4.48 -15.95
CA ALA A 86 -20.95 -5.72 -15.48
C ALA A 86 -19.48 -5.57 -15.03
N PRO A 87 -18.59 -4.89 -15.78
CA PRO A 87 -17.20 -4.73 -15.35
C PRO A 87 -17.04 -3.86 -14.10
N HIS A 88 -18.00 -2.98 -13.76
CA HIS A 88 -17.90 -2.11 -12.59
C HIS A 88 -17.69 -2.89 -11.28
N PRO A 89 -18.65 -3.70 -10.79
CA PRO A 89 -18.48 -4.40 -9.52
C PRO A 89 -17.29 -5.38 -9.55
N LEU A 90 -17.00 -6.02 -10.69
CA LEU A 90 -15.88 -6.96 -10.83
C LEU A 90 -14.52 -6.26 -10.63
N LEU A 91 -14.31 -5.15 -11.34
CA LEU A 91 -13.06 -4.39 -11.29
C LEU A 91 -12.93 -3.60 -9.98
N GLN A 92 -14.02 -3.13 -9.39
CA GLN A 92 -14.00 -2.48 -8.07
C GLN A 92 -13.53 -3.45 -6.99
N THR A 93 -14.10 -4.66 -6.90
CA THR A 93 -13.66 -5.63 -5.89
C THR A 93 -12.25 -6.16 -6.15
N LEU A 94 -11.83 -6.28 -7.42
CA LEU A 94 -10.46 -6.64 -7.77
C LEU A 94 -9.46 -5.53 -7.36
N GLY A 95 -9.76 -4.28 -7.69
CA GLY A 95 -8.94 -3.12 -7.34
C GLY A 95 -8.79 -2.96 -5.82
N LEU A 96 -9.90 -3.08 -5.08
CA LEU A 96 -9.88 -3.07 -3.61
C LEU A 96 -9.04 -4.21 -3.03
N SER A 97 -9.11 -5.40 -3.60
CA SER A 97 -8.31 -6.55 -3.16
C SER A 97 -6.81 -6.32 -3.37
N LEU A 98 -6.43 -5.74 -4.50
CA LEU A 98 -5.03 -5.42 -4.83
C LEU A 98 -4.46 -4.31 -3.95
N ILE A 99 -5.23 -3.26 -3.68
CA ILE A 99 -4.84 -2.20 -2.74
C ILE A 99 -4.69 -2.78 -1.34
N THR A 100 -5.64 -3.59 -0.89
CA THR A 100 -5.60 -4.23 0.43
C THR A 100 -4.38 -5.16 0.56
N TYR A 101 -4.10 -5.97 -0.46
CA TYR A 101 -2.89 -6.78 -0.54
C TYR A 101 -1.63 -5.90 -0.46
N GLY A 102 -1.56 -4.82 -1.24
CA GLY A 102 -0.45 -3.88 -1.22
C GLY A 102 -0.20 -3.31 0.18
N ILE A 103 -1.25 -2.86 0.88
CA ILE A 103 -1.17 -2.37 2.26
C ILE A 103 -0.72 -3.47 3.23
N TYR A 104 -1.23 -4.69 3.07
CA TYR A 104 -0.87 -5.82 3.91
C TYR A 104 0.61 -6.18 3.80
N THR A 105 1.21 -6.05 2.60
CA THR A 105 2.65 -6.31 2.41
C THR A 105 3.57 -5.33 3.15
N LEU A 106 3.03 -4.21 3.67
CA LEU A 106 3.75 -3.25 4.51
C LEU A 106 3.75 -3.61 6.00
N GLN A 107 2.95 -4.60 6.43
CA GLN A 107 2.78 -4.90 7.86
C GLN A 107 4.01 -5.51 8.58
N PRO A 108 4.98 -6.16 7.91
CA PRO A 108 6.28 -6.41 8.55
C PRO A 108 7.04 -5.08 8.69
N THR A 109 6.98 -4.48 9.88
CA THR A 109 7.62 -3.17 10.16
C THR A 109 8.91 -3.28 10.95
N SER A 110 9.42 -4.51 11.15
CA SER A 110 10.61 -4.76 11.97
C SER A 110 11.85 -4.06 11.41
N PHE A 111 12.57 -3.36 12.29
CA PHE A 111 13.91 -2.86 12.00
C PHE A 111 14.93 -3.99 11.80
N ALA A 112 14.60 -5.22 12.27
CA ALA A 112 15.42 -6.41 12.07
C ALA A 112 15.40 -6.95 10.63
N ASP A 113 14.52 -6.44 9.74
CA ASP A 113 14.48 -6.85 8.33
C ASP A 113 14.28 -5.66 7.36
N PRO A 114 15.35 -4.87 7.13
CA PRO A 114 15.33 -3.78 6.15
C PRO A 114 15.02 -4.25 4.72
N ARG A 115 15.49 -5.45 4.34
CA ARG A 115 15.25 -6.03 3.01
C ARG A 115 13.78 -6.37 2.80
N GLY A 116 13.14 -6.99 3.79
CA GLY A 116 11.70 -7.29 3.77
C GLY A 116 10.83 -6.04 3.73
N LYS A 117 11.23 -4.97 4.44
CA LYS A 117 10.56 -3.67 4.40
C LYS A 117 10.63 -3.03 3.00
N ALA A 118 11.82 -3.02 2.38
CA ALA A 118 11.99 -2.52 1.02
C ALA A 118 11.17 -3.34 0.01
N ALA A 119 11.20 -4.68 0.12
CA ALA A 119 10.40 -5.56 -0.72
C ALA A 119 8.89 -5.37 -0.52
N GLY A 120 8.44 -5.13 0.72
CA GLY A 120 7.06 -4.76 1.06
C GLY A 120 6.63 -3.48 0.35
N LEU A 121 7.46 -2.43 0.40
CA LEU A 121 7.20 -1.17 -0.29
C LEU A 121 7.11 -1.35 -1.81
N SER A 122 8.01 -2.12 -2.42
CA SER A 122 7.96 -2.40 -3.87
C SER A 122 6.66 -3.12 -4.25
N ARG A 123 6.26 -4.14 -3.47
CA ARG A 123 5.00 -4.87 -3.71
C ARG A 123 3.78 -3.96 -3.57
N HIS A 124 3.76 -3.11 -2.56
CA HIS A 124 2.71 -2.11 -2.35
C HIS A 124 2.57 -1.18 -3.57
N GLN A 125 3.67 -0.61 -4.04
CA GLN A 125 3.68 0.28 -5.21
C GLN A 125 3.24 -0.44 -6.48
N ILE A 126 3.79 -1.62 -6.76
CA ILE A 126 3.43 -2.40 -7.97
C ILE A 126 1.95 -2.79 -7.93
N ALA A 127 1.46 -3.32 -6.82
CA ALA A 127 0.06 -3.73 -6.69
C ALA A 127 -0.90 -2.56 -6.92
N ILE A 128 -0.59 -1.38 -6.39
CA ILE A 128 -1.43 -0.19 -6.50
C ILE A 128 -1.35 0.43 -7.90
N PHE A 129 -0.16 0.71 -8.44
CA PHE A 129 -0.03 1.46 -9.69
C PHE A 129 -0.23 0.60 -10.94
N CYS A 130 0.20 -0.66 -10.94
CA CYS A 130 0.09 -1.49 -12.14
C CYS A 130 -1.30 -2.10 -12.31
N LEU A 131 -2.02 -2.38 -11.21
CA LEU A 131 -3.29 -3.10 -11.28
C LEU A 131 -4.41 -2.46 -10.43
N GLY A 132 -4.15 -2.12 -9.17
CA GLY A 132 -5.16 -1.66 -8.22
C GLY A 132 -5.89 -0.39 -8.66
N LEU A 133 -5.15 0.71 -8.85
CA LEU A 133 -5.68 1.97 -9.36
C LEU A 133 -6.27 1.83 -10.77
N PRO A 134 -5.58 1.21 -11.75
CA PRO A 134 -6.20 0.97 -13.06
C PRO A 134 -7.55 0.25 -12.97
N CYS A 135 -7.69 -0.78 -12.13
CA CYS A 135 -8.97 -1.47 -11.93
C CYS A 135 -10.04 -0.54 -11.34
N LEU A 136 -9.72 0.24 -10.30
CA LEU A 136 -10.65 1.20 -9.72
C LEU A 136 -11.10 2.26 -10.74
N LEU A 137 -10.17 2.76 -11.57
CA LEU A 137 -10.47 3.80 -12.56
C LEU A 137 -11.29 3.25 -13.71
N VAL A 138 -10.91 2.12 -14.30
CA VAL A 138 -11.66 1.48 -15.39
C VAL A 138 -13.03 1.02 -14.89
N GLY A 139 -13.13 0.47 -13.68
CA GLY A 139 -14.40 0.11 -13.06
C GLY A 139 -15.30 1.31 -12.75
N SER A 140 -14.74 2.44 -12.33
CA SER A 140 -15.52 3.68 -12.12
C SER A 140 -15.95 4.32 -13.43
N TRP A 141 -15.06 4.31 -14.42
CA TRP A 141 -15.35 4.79 -15.77
C TRP A 141 -16.44 3.95 -16.44
N SER A 142 -16.44 2.62 -16.29
CA SER A 142 -17.43 1.76 -16.93
C SER A 142 -18.86 2.05 -16.45
N ILE A 143 -19.07 2.25 -15.14
CA ILE A 143 -20.39 2.64 -14.62
C ILE A 143 -20.77 4.05 -15.03
N TRP A 144 -19.80 4.97 -15.10
CA TRP A 144 -20.02 6.34 -15.57
C TRP A 144 -20.50 6.34 -17.02
N HIS A 145 -19.77 5.64 -17.89
CA HIS A 145 -20.08 5.51 -19.30
C HIS A 145 -21.40 4.78 -19.53
N ASN A 146 -21.68 3.72 -18.75
CA ASN A 146 -22.97 3.03 -18.81
C ASN A 146 -24.13 3.99 -18.53
N LYS A 147 -24.01 4.84 -17.51
CA LYS A 147 -25.06 5.81 -17.17
C LYS A 147 -25.22 6.86 -18.27
N GLU A 148 -24.12 7.33 -18.85
CA GLU A 148 -24.12 8.28 -19.95
C GLU A 148 -24.90 7.74 -21.17
N LEU A 149 -24.60 6.50 -21.58
CA LEU A 149 -25.26 5.85 -22.72
C LEU A 149 -26.79 5.73 -22.57
N PHE A 150 -27.29 5.65 -21.33
CA PHE A 150 -28.71 5.53 -21.03
C PHE A 150 -29.33 6.82 -20.47
N GLY A 151 -28.60 7.95 -20.51
CA GLY A 151 -29.09 9.25 -20.00
C GLY A 151 -29.48 9.22 -18.51
N LYS A 152 -28.83 8.40 -17.70
CA LYS A 152 -29.14 8.23 -16.27
C LYS A 152 -28.32 9.19 -15.41
N PRO A 153 -28.86 9.74 -14.32
CA PRO A 153 -28.12 10.65 -13.45
C PRO A 153 -27.00 9.94 -12.68
N HIS A 154 -25.88 10.66 -12.48
CA HIS A 154 -24.69 10.18 -11.79
C HIS A 154 -24.74 10.54 -10.29
N ILE A 155 -24.12 9.71 -9.46
CA ILE A 155 -23.89 9.98 -8.02
C ILE A 155 -25.17 10.42 -7.28
N THR A 156 -26.28 9.70 -7.48
CA THR A 156 -27.58 10.00 -6.84
C THR A 156 -27.91 9.09 -5.66
N THR A 157 -27.12 8.03 -5.43
CA THR A 157 -27.33 7.06 -4.35
C THR A 157 -26.25 7.21 -3.28
N TRP A 158 -26.52 6.70 -2.08
CA TRP A 158 -25.54 6.59 -1.02
C TRP A 158 -24.28 5.85 -1.46
N HIS A 159 -24.45 4.71 -2.15
CA HIS A 159 -23.34 3.95 -2.71
C HIS A 159 -22.50 4.80 -3.69
N GLY A 160 -23.15 5.51 -4.62
CA GLY A 160 -22.45 6.37 -5.58
C GLY A 160 -21.70 7.52 -4.90
N THR A 161 -22.29 8.11 -3.86
CA THR A 161 -21.73 9.23 -3.10
C THR A 161 -20.50 8.79 -2.29
N PHE A 162 -20.64 7.74 -1.48
CA PHE A 162 -19.52 7.21 -0.70
C PHE A 162 -18.44 6.62 -1.60
N GLY A 163 -18.80 5.95 -2.69
CA GLY A 163 -17.84 5.46 -3.68
C GLY A 163 -17.00 6.57 -4.30
N ALA A 164 -17.63 7.68 -4.71
CA ALA A 164 -16.92 8.84 -5.24
C ALA A 164 -16.01 9.50 -4.19
N ALA A 165 -16.50 9.64 -2.94
CA ALA A 165 -15.69 10.16 -1.83
C ALA A 165 -14.47 9.27 -1.54
N CYS A 166 -14.64 7.94 -1.51
CA CYS A 166 -13.55 6.98 -1.34
C CYS A 166 -12.53 7.03 -2.50
N LEU A 167 -13.00 7.18 -3.74
CA LEU A 167 -12.11 7.30 -4.89
C LEU A 167 -11.28 8.59 -4.82
N LEU A 168 -11.91 9.72 -4.48
CA LEU A 168 -11.22 11.00 -4.27
C LEU A 168 -10.20 10.89 -3.12
N TRP A 169 -10.58 10.27 -2.01
CA TRP A 169 -9.66 10.04 -0.88
C TRP A 169 -8.49 9.14 -1.27
N THR A 170 -8.72 8.14 -2.12
CA THR A 170 -7.66 7.26 -2.63
C THR A 170 -6.64 8.06 -3.46
N PHE A 171 -7.09 8.99 -4.31
CA PHE A 171 -6.18 9.89 -5.03
C PHE A 171 -5.37 10.78 -4.10
N PHE A 172 -5.99 11.31 -3.05
CA PHE A 172 -5.29 12.09 -2.04
C PHE A 172 -4.21 11.23 -1.33
N GLN A 173 -4.54 10.00 -0.97
CA GLN A 173 -3.61 9.06 -0.36
C GLN A 173 -2.44 8.68 -1.29
N VAL A 174 -2.72 8.47 -2.57
CA VAL A 174 -1.70 8.22 -3.60
C VAL A 174 -0.75 9.42 -3.72
N PHE A 175 -1.29 10.64 -3.72
CA PHE A 175 -0.47 11.86 -3.76
C PHE A 175 0.46 11.97 -2.54
N ILE A 176 -0.05 11.74 -1.34
CA ILE A 176 0.78 11.74 -0.12
C ILE A 176 1.86 10.65 -0.20
N GLY A 177 1.50 9.43 -0.59
CA GLY A 177 2.45 8.31 -0.71
C GLY A 177 3.58 8.61 -1.70
N ILE A 178 3.23 9.08 -2.90
CA ILE A 178 4.19 9.52 -3.92
C ILE A 178 5.11 10.61 -3.38
N GLY A 179 4.53 11.68 -2.84
CA GLY A 179 5.29 12.85 -2.37
C GLY A 179 6.24 12.53 -1.22
N SER A 180 5.93 11.50 -0.43
CA SER A 180 6.70 11.11 0.75
C SER A 180 7.81 10.11 0.46
N VAL A 181 7.76 9.39 -0.66
CA VAL A 181 8.66 8.27 -0.97
C VAL A 181 9.51 8.55 -2.20
N TRP A 182 8.92 9.06 -3.29
CA TRP A 182 9.65 9.25 -4.53
C TRP A 182 10.60 10.44 -4.46
N PHE A 183 11.72 10.34 -5.19
CA PHE A 183 12.78 11.34 -5.21
C PHE A 183 13.29 11.72 -3.80
N GLY A 184 13.31 10.76 -2.86
CA GLY A 184 13.74 11.00 -1.48
C GLY A 184 12.77 11.87 -0.67
N GLY A 185 11.50 11.98 -1.08
CA GLY A 185 10.48 12.74 -0.37
C GLY A 185 10.60 14.26 -0.52
N ARG A 186 11.24 14.73 -1.60
CA ARG A 186 11.52 16.17 -1.83
C ARG A 186 10.26 17.04 -1.83
N LEU A 187 9.11 16.50 -2.22
CA LEU A 187 7.84 17.22 -2.21
C LEU A 187 7.45 17.70 -0.79
N PHE A 188 7.87 16.98 0.24
CA PHE A 188 7.61 17.31 1.65
C PHE A 188 8.91 17.64 2.42
N GLY A 189 9.95 18.12 1.72
CA GLY A 189 11.18 18.61 2.34
C GLY A 189 12.27 17.55 2.58
N GLY A 190 12.04 16.29 2.17
CA GLY A 190 13.02 15.21 2.20
C GLY A 190 13.35 14.63 3.58
N GLY A 191 14.04 13.49 3.59
CA GLY A 191 14.56 12.84 4.81
C GLY A 191 13.51 12.66 5.90
N MET A 192 13.81 13.15 7.10
CA MET A 192 12.92 13.06 8.27
C MET A 192 11.62 13.86 8.12
N LYS A 193 11.64 15.00 7.42
CA LYS A 193 10.43 15.82 7.19
C LYS A 193 9.41 15.07 6.33
N ALA A 194 9.88 14.40 5.27
CA ALA A 194 9.02 13.54 4.45
C ALA A 194 8.49 12.34 5.23
N LYS A 195 9.33 11.72 6.08
CA LYS A 195 8.94 10.60 6.94
C LYS A 195 7.86 10.98 7.95
N ALA A 196 7.87 12.22 8.46
CA ALA A 196 6.85 12.71 9.39
C ALA A 196 5.44 12.77 8.77
N VAL A 197 5.35 12.81 7.44
CA VAL A 197 4.06 12.81 6.71
C VAL A 197 3.46 11.41 6.61
N TRP A 198 4.26 10.34 6.75
CA TRP A 198 3.80 8.95 6.59
C TRP A 198 2.65 8.57 7.53
N LYS A 199 2.56 9.22 8.70
CA LYS A 199 1.46 9.00 9.65
C LYS A 199 0.09 9.40 9.11
N TYR A 200 0.04 10.31 8.13
CA TYR A 200 -1.20 10.72 7.45
C TYR A 200 -1.52 9.84 6.24
N HIS A 201 -0.49 9.15 5.72
CA HIS A 201 -0.65 8.16 4.66
C HIS A 201 -1.15 6.81 5.19
N ARG A 202 -0.73 6.48 6.42
CA ARG A 202 -1.15 5.29 7.15
C ARG A 202 -2.59 5.42 7.64
#